data_AF-A0A8E2E1Q7-F1
#
_entry.id   AF-A0A8E2E1Q7-F1
#
_cell.length_a   1.000
_cell.length_b   1.000
_cell.length_c   1.000
_cell.angle_alpha   90.00
_cell.angle_beta   90.00
_cell.angle_gamma   90.00
#
_symmetry.space_group_name_H-M   'P 1'
#
loop_
_entity.id
_entity.type
_entity.pdbx_description
1 polymer ?
#
loop_
_entity_poly.entity_id
_entity_poly.type
_entity_poly.pdbx_seq_one_letter_code
_entity_poly.pdbx_strand_id
1 'polypeptide(L)'
;MALPQQVPSWTPTQYREEVAKKAAHIPAFQLLDDFLNQPLRPAGASPTKITIVHFHDDRQPDFQRDVDQEKLQNHIQESTSTRLFIVENVGPDTIARLGGHFAVEPQFFLDHLDNANWFRSGDIEKHLPPLKSVQLASRFIRFRFISPRELLLNVPGSLASDRIESDFLSTRVPRVAGGFNPTERLGAVFAPIALPRRYISVWFDSSKDKSGWNTGIVLLDPPFRPQKTLGRCQNRSYRAFVPNTDFDTSYQTSFTNCLEQDDTLMNGGIPAPFVILRDLYRIIASEWVVVNTCFERELNTIEWCLEKEQPQLERLDKFLNGLFIIRRRLTLYDIFVQEQLSSCSIHGRKYWDRSSSPGETASVGAVIETLEADFKFVNDLVQRNRERITKNISLLTALIFVEESRVGITNGKKLEALTVAATIFLPFSVVSSVMNINGQFGPGQPKQWVFWSISIPFSLILLTLYMLFGRSRSRRPHT
;
A
#
# COMPACT_ATOMS: atom_id res chain seq x y z
N MET A 1 -5.79 16.86 -48.15
CA MET A 1 -7.10 16.89 -47.49
C MET A 1 -7.57 15.44 -47.38
N ALA A 2 -7.22 14.76 -46.29
CA ALA A 2 -7.54 13.34 -46.11
C ALA A 2 -8.94 13.23 -45.48
N LEU A 3 -9.81 12.42 -46.08
CA LEU A 3 -11.15 12.11 -45.58
C LEU A 3 -11.09 11.58 -44.13
N PRO A 4 -12.06 11.92 -43.27
CA PRO A 4 -12.07 11.48 -41.88
C PRO A 4 -12.38 9.99 -41.80
N GLN A 5 -11.43 9.17 -41.34
CA GLN A 5 -11.73 7.82 -40.88
C GLN A 5 -12.66 7.92 -39.67
N GLN A 6 -13.94 7.53 -39.86
CA GLN A 6 -14.80 7.12 -38.75
C GLN A 6 -14.05 6.06 -37.95
N VAL A 7 -13.91 6.26 -36.64
CA VAL A 7 -13.38 5.21 -35.78
C VAL A 7 -14.42 4.08 -35.82
N PRO A 8 -14.09 2.88 -36.30
CA PRO A 8 -15.08 1.83 -36.48
C PRO A 8 -15.64 1.41 -35.13
N SER A 9 -16.96 1.49 -34.97
CA SER A 9 -17.63 0.82 -33.86
C SER A 9 -17.48 -0.69 -34.05
N TRP A 10 -16.91 -1.36 -33.06
CA TRP A 10 -16.73 -2.81 -33.09
C TRP A 10 -17.84 -3.48 -32.31
N THR A 11 -18.27 -4.63 -32.82
CA THR A 11 -19.05 -5.57 -32.02
C THR A 11 -18.21 -6.07 -30.83
N PRO A 12 -18.84 -6.54 -29.73
CA PRO A 12 -18.11 -7.14 -28.62
C PRO A 12 -17.17 -8.28 -29.07
N THR A 13 -17.56 -9.06 -30.07
CA THR A 13 -16.74 -10.13 -30.64
C THR A 13 -15.51 -9.59 -31.36
N GLN A 14 -15.68 -8.58 -32.22
CA GLN A 14 -14.55 -7.92 -32.89
C GLN A 14 -13.57 -7.30 -31.89
N TYR A 15 -14.07 -6.70 -30.81
CA TYR A 15 -13.20 -6.17 -29.76
C TYR A 15 -12.33 -7.27 -29.11
N ARG A 16 -12.92 -8.44 -28.81
CA ARG A 16 -12.20 -9.60 -28.28
C ARG A 16 -11.14 -10.09 -29.26
N GLU A 17 -11.46 -10.19 -30.55
CA GLU A 17 -10.52 -10.58 -31.59
C GLU A 17 -9.34 -9.59 -31.71
N GLU A 18 -9.60 -8.28 -31.64
CA GLU A 18 -8.55 -7.26 -31.67
C GLU A 18 -7.64 -7.33 -30.44
N VAL A 19 -8.18 -7.63 -29.25
CA VAL A 19 -7.38 -7.89 -28.06
C VAL A 19 -6.54 -9.16 -28.23
N ALA A 20 -7.11 -10.25 -28.72
CA ALA A 20 -6.39 -11.50 -28.96
C ALA A 20 -5.24 -11.31 -29.97
N LYS A 21 -5.47 -10.56 -31.05
CA LYS A 21 -4.42 -10.18 -32.02
C LYS A 21 -3.28 -9.39 -31.34
N LYS A 22 -3.61 -8.46 -30.44
CA LYS A 22 -2.59 -7.71 -29.67
C LYS A 22 -1.84 -8.61 -28.70
N ALA A 23 -2.52 -9.50 -27.99
CA ALA A 23 -1.91 -10.46 -27.07
C ALA A 23 -0.91 -11.40 -27.77
N ALA A 24 -1.21 -11.82 -29.01
CA ALA A 24 -0.29 -12.62 -29.81
C ALA A 24 1.06 -11.93 -30.12
N HIS A 25 1.10 -10.60 -30.14
CA HIS A 25 2.31 -9.82 -30.45
C HIS A 25 2.94 -9.17 -29.22
N ILE A 26 2.15 -8.86 -28.20
CA ILE A 26 2.56 -8.12 -27.00
C ILE A 26 2.11 -8.92 -25.77
N PRO A 27 3.03 -9.65 -25.10
CA PRO A 27 2.68 -10.53 -23.98
C PRO A 27 1.90 -9.86 -22.83
N ALA A 28 2.08 -8.55 -22.62
CA ALA A 28 1.34 -7.80 -21.61
C ALA A 28 -0.18 -7.85 -21.83
N PHE A 29 -0.65 -7.94 -23.07
CA PHE A 29 -2.08 -8.02 -23.39
C PHE A 29 -2.70 -9.39 -23.09
N GLN A 30 -1.91 -10.42 -22.81
CA GLN A 30 -2.44 -11.75 -22.44
C GLN A 30 -3.34 -11.67 -21.20
N LEU A 31 -3.02 -10.79 -20.24
CA LEU A 31 -3.86 -10.57 -19.06
C LEU A 31 -5.29 -10.11 -19.43
N LEU A 32 -5.42 -9.22 -20.41
CA LEU A 32 -6.71 -8.72 -20.85
C LEU A 32 -7.45 -9.78 -21.69
N ASP A 33 -6.74 -10.49 -22.56
CA ASP A 33 -7.32 -11.57 -23.37
C ASP A 33 -7.87 -12.70 -22.47
N ASP A 34 -7.05 -13.18 -21.53
CA ASP A 34 -7.45 -14.18 -20.54
C ASP A 34 -8.68 -13.72 -19.75
N PHE A 35 -8.70 -12.46 -19.32
CA PHE A 35 -9.83 -11.88 -18.58
C PHE A 35 -11.10 -11.84 -19.41
N LEU A 36 -11.01 -11.40 -20.66
CA LEU A 36 -12.15 -11.35 -21.57
C LEU A 36 -12.71 -12.75 -21.81
N ASN A 37 -11.87 -13.77 -21.94
CA ASN A 37 -12.29 -15.14 -22.23
C ASN A 37 -12.68 -15.95 -20.98
N GLN A 38 -12.75 -15.34 -19.79
CA GLN A 38 -13.20 -16.03 -18.59
C GLN A 38 -14.65 -16.50 -18.70
N PRO A 39 -14.98 -17.71 -18.21
CA PRO A 39 -16.35 -18.21 -18.20
C PRO A 39 -17.25 -17.37 -17.29
N LEU A 40 -18.56 -17.45 -17.53
CA LEU A 40 -19.57 -16.88 -16.64
C LEU A 40 -19.38 -17.42 -15.22
N ARG A 41 -19.34 -16.49 -14.25
CA ARG A 41 -19.12 -16.85 -12.85
C ARG A 41 -20.35 -17.54 -12.24
N PRO A 42 -20.14 -18.37 -11.19
CA PRO A 42 -21.22 -19.03 -10.48
C PRO A 42 -22.19 -18.03 -9.81
N ALA A 43 -23.42 -18.48 -9.60
CA ALA A 43 -24.46 -17.73 -8.88
C ALA A 43 -23.96 -17.31 -7.48
N GLY A 44 -24.07 -16.02 -7.16
CA GLY A 44 -23.62 -15.44 -5.89
C GLY A 44 -22.30 -14.66 -5.93
N ALA A 45 -21.60 -14.61 -7.08
CA ALA A 45 -20.49 -13.67 -7.26
C ALA A 45 -21.01 -12.23 -7.30
N SER A 46 -20.23 -11.29 -6.73
CA SER A 46 -20.61 -9.87 -6.75
C SER A 46 -20.81 -9.38 -8.19
N PRO A 47 -21.96 -8.78 -8.53
CA PRO A 47 -22.25 -8.34 -9.89
C PRO A 47 -21.39 -7.14 -10.27
N THR A 48 -21.35 -6.87 -11.57
CA THR A 48 -20.90 -5.57 -12.09
C THR A 48 -21.99 -4.55 -11.74
N LYS A 49 -21.64 -3.44 -11.10
CA LYS A 49 -22.59 -2.35 -10.86
C LYS A 49 -22.36 -1.25 -11.87
N ILE A 50 -23.41 -0.79 -12.51
CA ILE A 50 -23.35 0.22 -13.56
C ILE A 50 -24.28 1.35 -13.16
N THR A 51 -23.74 2.56 -13.12
CA THR A 51 -24.52 3.80 -13.03
C THR A 51 -24.25 4.62 -14.28
N ILE A 52 -25.31 5.13 -14.89
CA ILE A 52 -25.23 6.02 -16.04
C ILE A 52 -25.72 7.39 -15.60
N VAL A 53 -24.88 8.41 -15.82
CA VAL A 53 -25.23 9.81 -15.58
C VAL A 53 -25.46 10.47 -16.93
N HIS A 54 -26.65 10.99 -17.17
CA HIS A 54 -27.00 11.73 -18.37
C HIS A 54 -26.87 13.22 -18.10
N PHE A 55 -26.01 13.89 -18.86
CA PHE A 55 -25.84 15.33 -18.79
C PHE A 55 -26.74 16.00 -19.82
N HIS A 56 -27.33 17.11 -19.40
CA HIS A 56 -28.24 17.93 -20.19
C HIS A 56 -27.74 19.37 -20.17
N ASP A 57 -28.01 20.12 -21.23
CA ASP A 57 -27.54 21.51 -21.33
C ASP A 57 -28.31 22.45 -20.39
N ASP A 58 -29.59 22.14 -20.13
CA ASP A 58 -30.53 23.07 -19.46
C ASP A 58 -31.09 22.56 -18.11
N ARG A 59 -30.68 21.37 -17.63
CA ARG A 59 -31.21 20.77 -16.39
C ARG A 59 -30.19 19.91 -15.66
N GLN A 60 -30.53 19.53 -14.42
CA GLN A 60 -29.71 18.60 -13.63
C GLN A 60 -29.41 17.31 -14.37
N PRO A 61 -28.23 16.71 -14.10
CA PRO A 61 -27.94 15.38 -14.59
C PRO A 61 -28.95 14.35 -14.08
N ASP A 62 -29.40 13.46 -14.95
CA ASP A 62 -30.24 12.33 -14.56
C ASP A 62 -29.36 11.12 -14.21
N PHE A 63 -29.72 10.43 -13.13
CA PHE A 63 -28.95 9.28 -12.63
C PHE A 63 -29.75 7.99 -12.79
N GLN A 64 -29.22 7.06 -13.59
CA GLN A 64 -29.73 5.70 -13.71
C GLN A 64 -28.80 4.76 -12.95
N ARG A 65 -29.22 4.35 -11.74
CA ARG A 65 -28.45 3.46 -10.86
C ARG A 65 -28.79 2.00 -11.13
N ASP A 66 -27.83 1.11 -10.84
CA ASP A 66 -27.95 -0.34 -10.91
C ASP A 66 -28.50 -0.83 -12.27
N VAL A 67 -27.97 -0.28 -13.35
CA VAL A 67 -28.33 -0.67 -14.72
C VAL A 67 -27.94 -2.13 -14.97
N ASP A 68 -28.94 -2.95 -15.33
CA ASP A 68 -28.72 -4.35 -15.67
C ASP A 68 -27.70 -4.51 -16.80
N GLN A 69 -26.74 -5.40 -16.59
CA GLN A 69 -25.68 -5.67 -17.58
C GLN A 69 -26.25 -6.13 -18.93
N GLU A 70 -27.41 -6.80 -18.94
CA GLU A 70 -28.10 -7.22 -20.16
C GLU A 70 -28.69 -6.03 -20.94
N LYS A 71 -29.16 -5.00 -20.23
CA LYS A 71 -29.74 -3.78 -20.83
C LYS A 71 -28.69 -2.76 -21.24
N LEU A 72 -27.43 -2.96 -20.82
CA LEU A 72 -26.31 -2.06 -21.16
C LEU A 72 -26.20 -1.80 -22.67
N GLN A 73 -26.49 -2.79 -23.52
CA GLN A 73 -26.42 -2.61 -24.97
C GLN A 73 -27.40 -1.56 -25.49
N ASN A 74 -28.62 -1.53 -24.93
CA ASN A 74 -29.65 -0.58 -25.33
C ASN A 74 -29.22 0.83 -24.93
N HIS A 75 -28.76 0.99 -23.68
CA HIS A 75 -28.23 2.25 -23.22
C HIS A 75 -27.06 2.71 -24.08
N ILE A 76 -26.09 1.84 -24.40
CA ILE A 76 -24.96 2.17 -25.27
C ILE A 76 -25.43 2.66 -26.65
N GLN A 77 -26.48 2.08 -27.23
CA GLN A 77 -27.01 2.47 -28.54
C GLN A 77 -27.81 3.78 -28.53
N GLU A 78 -28.33 4.21 -27.37
CA GLU A 78 -28.97 5.52 -27.23
C GLU A 78 -27.94 6.64 -27.45
N SER A 79 -28.09 7.42 -28.53
CA SER A 79 -27.06 8.36 -29.02
C SER A 79 -27.37 9.84 -28.79
N THR A 80 -28.39 10.17 -27.99
CA THR A 80 -28.96 11.52 -27.96
C THR A 80 -28.40 12.44 -26.87
N SER A 81 -27.73 11.90 -25.83
CA SER A 81 -27.24 12.68 -24.68
C SER A 81 -25.77 12.41 -24.34
N THR A 82 -25.10 13.42 -23.78
CA THR A 82 -23.77 13.27 -23.18
C THR A 82 -23.87 12.46 -21.90
N ARG A 83 -23.00 11.47 -21.73
CA ARG A 83 -23.18 10.45 -20.68
C ARG A 83 -21.90 9.94 -20.04
N LEU A 84 -21.94 9.73 -18.74
CA LEU A 84 -20.86 9.12 -17.98
C LEU A 84 -21.27 7.73 -17.49
N PHE A 85 -20.53 6.71 -17.90
CA PHE A 85 -20.67 5.35 -17.39
C PHE A 85 -19.75 5.17 -16.18
N ILE A 86 -20.32 4.99 -14.99
CA ILE A 86 -19.59 4.69 -13.77
C ILE A 86 -19.78 3.19 -13.47
N VAL A 87 -18.72 2.42 -13.66
CA VAL A 87 -18.75 0.95 -13.59
C VAL A 87 -17.89 0.47 -12.42
N GLU A 88 -18.52 -0.13 -11.43
CA GLU A 88 -17.83 -0.80 -10.33
C GLU A 88 -17.74 -2.30 -10.58
N ASN A 89 -16.59 -2.89 -10.27
CA ASN A 89 -16.37 -4.34 -10.37
C ASN A 89 -16.61 -4.86 -11.81
N VAL A 90 -15.94 -4.23 -12.77
CA VAL A 90 -16.14 -4.47 -14.22
C VAL A 90 -15.99 -5.95 -14.60
N GLY A 91 -16.88 -6.44 -15.47
CA GLY A 91 -16.86 -7.79 -16.03
C GLY A 91 -16.43 -7.84 -17.51
N PRO A 92 -16.12 -9.03 -18.04
CA PRO A 92 -15.61 -9.21 -19.39
C PRO A 92 -16.56 -8.70 -20.48
N ASP A 93 -17.87 -8.98 -20.36
CA ASP A 93 -18.84 -8.51 -21.36
C ASP A 93 -19.03 -7.00 -21.32
N THR A 94 -18.96 -6.39 -20.14
CA THR A 94 -19.01 -4.92 -20.00
C THR A 94 -17.82 -4.28 -20.69
N ILE A 95 -16.60 -4.83 -20.52
CA ILE A 95 -15.40 -4.37 -21.24
C ILE A 95 -15.61 -4.51 -22.74
N ALA A 96 -16.03 -5.68 -23.23
CA ALA A 96 -16.18 -5.92 -24.67
C ALA A 96 -17.23 -4.99 -25.30
N ARG A 97 -18.34 -4.71 -24.61
CA ARG A 97 -19.40 -3.80 -25.09
C ARG A 97 -18.97 -2.34 -25.10
N LEU A 98 -18.41 -1.85 -23.99
CA LEU A 98 -17.94 -0.46 -23.88
C LEU A 98 -16.75 -0.22 -24.82
N GLY A 99 -15.76 -1.12 -24.78
CA GLY A 99 -14.57 -1.05 -25.60
C GLY A 99 -14.88 -1.13 -27.09
N GLY A 100 -15.76 -2.05 -27.50
CA GLY A 100 -16.15 -2.21 -28.89
C GLY A 100 -16.92 -1.01 -29.42
N HIS A 101 -17.97 -0.58 -28.72
CA HIS A 101 -18.85 0.47 -29.23
C HIS A 101 -18.19 1.85 -29.23
N PHE A 102 -17.46 2.21 -28.18
CA PHE A 102 -16.78 3.50 -28.06
C PHE A 102 -15.35 3.50 -28.60
N ALA A 103 -14.90 2.37 -29.16
CA ALA A 103 -13.52 2.16 -29.62
C ALA A 103 -12.47 2.55 -28.56
N VAL A 104 -12.74 2.18 -27.30
CA VAL A 104 -11.82 2.47 -26.19
C VAL A 104 -10.59 1.59 -26.32
N GLU A 105 -9.42 2.23 -26.25
CA GLU A 105 -8.14 1.54 -26.43
C GLU A 105 -7.96 0.38 -25.43
N PRO A 106 -7.56 -0.83 -25.89
CA PRO A 106 -7.35 -1.98 -25.00
C PRO A 106 -6.41 -1.71 -23.81
N GLN A 107 -5.45 -0.78 -23.96
CA GLN A 107 -4.54 -0.40 -22.88
C GLN A 107 -5.29 0.14 -21.66
N PHE A 108 -6.41 0.86 -21.84
CA PHE A 108 -7.22 1.40 -20.74
C PHE A 108 -7.72 0.28 -19.80
N PHE A 109 -8.24 -0.80 -20.38
CA PHE A 109 -8.75 -1.93 -19.62
C PHE A 109 -7.62 -2.79 -19.06
N LEU A 110 -6.56 -3.03 -19.85
CA LEU A 110 -5.37 -3.74 -19.38
C LEU A 110 -4.79 -3.08 -18.13
N ASP A 111 -4.62 -1.77 -18.17
CA ASP A 111 -4.13 -0.96 -17.06
C ASP A 111 -5.07 -1.02 -15.85
N HIS A 112 -6.38 -1.06 -16.07
CA HIS A 112 -7.32 -1.24 -14.96
C HIS A 112 -7.20 -2.63 -14.31
N LEU A 113 -7.02 -3.69 -15.11
CA LEU A 113 -6.92 -5.07 -14.62
C LEU A 113 -5.60 -5.37 -13.92
N ASP A 114 -4.54 -4.66 -14.29
CA ASP A 114 -3.20 -4.86 -13.76
C ASP A 114 -3.15 -4.84 -12.21
N ASN A 115 -2.56 -5.90 -11.66
CA ASN A 115 -2.39 -6.14 -10.23
C ASN A 115 -0.93 -6.51 -9.89
N ALA A 116 0.03 -5.93 -10.63
CA ALA A 116 1.46 -6.17 -10.45
C ALA A 116 1.96 -5.94 -9.00
N ASN A 117 3.07 -6.58 -8.66
CA ASN A 117 3.66 -6.54 -7.33
C ASN A 117 4.44 -5.24 -7.10
N TRP A 118 3.79 -4.25 -6.48
CA TRP A 118 4.38 -2.93 -6.17
C TRP A 118 5.74 -2.93 -5.44
N PHE A 119 6.05 -3.97 -4.66
CA PHE A 119 7.24 -4.01 -3.80
C PHE A 119 8.11 -5.26 -3.99
N ARG A 120 7.71 -6.18 -4.88
CA ARG A 120 8.38 -7.47 -5.11
C ARG A 120 8.39 -7.72 -6.62
N SER A 121 9.11 -6.88 -7.34
CA SER A 121 9.19 -6.93 -8.80
C SER A 121 10.25 -7.95 -9.21
N GLY A 122 9.83 -9.16 -9.59
CA GLY A 122 10.66 -10.09 -10.34
C GLY A 122 10.65 -9.76 -11.84
N ASP A 123 9.47 -9.43 -12.36
CA ASP A 123 9.25 -9.13 -13.78
C ASP A 123 9.36 -7.62 -14.02
N ILE A 124 10.58 -7.11 -14.30
CA ILE A 124 10.84 -5.67 -14.48
C ILE A 124 9.94 -5.07 -15.58
N GLU A 125 9.73 -5.81 -16.67
CA GLU A 125 8.90 -5.38 -17.82
C GLU A 125 7.47 -4.96 -17.42
N LYS A 126 6.88 -5.60 -16.40
CA LYS A 126 5.52 -5.32 -15.92
C LYS A 126 5.45 -4.07 -15.03
N HIS A 127 6.59 -3.48 -14.69
CA HIS A 127 6.71 -2.37 -13.74
C HIS A 127 7.39 -1.14 -14.35
N LEU A 128 7.68 -1.16 -15.65
CA LEU A 128 8.28 -0.02 -16.33
C LEU A 128 7.29 1.16 -16.30
N PRO A 129 7.65 2.29 -15.68
CA PRO A 129 6.81 3.47 -15.73
C PRO A 129 6.79 3.99 -17.18
N PRO A 130 5.61 4.31 -17.74
CA PRO A 130 5.56 4.89 -19.06
C PRO A 130 6.24 6.26 -19.05
N LEU A 131 6.94 6.59 -20.14
CA LEU A 131 7.57 7.90 -20.29
C LEU A 131 6.52 9.00 -20.17
N LYS A 132 6.88 10.13 -19.57
CA LYS A 132 5.96 11.27 -19.39
C LYS A 132 5.37 11.75 -20.73
N SER A 133 6.14 11.73 -21.82
CA SER A 133 5.65 12.06 -23.17
C SER A 133 4.54 11.11 -23.64
N VAL A 134 4.65 9.81 -23.33
CA VAL A 134 3.63 8.81 -23.65
C VAL A 134 2.40 8.98 -22.74
N GLN A 135 2.61 9.21 -21.44
CA GLN A 135 1.52 9.48 -20.50
C GLN A 135 0.71 10.73 -20.91
N LEU A 136 1.37 11.82 -21.31
CA LEU A 136 0.70 13.04 -21.78
C LEU A 136 -0.08 12.84 -23.08
N ALA A 137 0.32 11.87 -23.90
CA ALA A 137 -0.40 11.50 -25.13
C ALA A 137 -1.59 10.56 -24.87
N SER A 138 -1.69 9.95 -23.69
CA SER A 138 -2.77 9.02 -23.34
C SER A 138 -4.13 9.71 -23.24
N ARG A 139 -5.19 9.00 -23.65
CA ARG A 139 -6.58 9.49 -23.59
C ARG A 139 -7.30 9.13 -22.30
N PHE A 140 -6.65 8.36 -21.44
CA PHE A 140 -7.18 7.96 -20.14
C PHE A 140 -6.20 8.29 -19.02
N ILE A 141 -6.70 8.28 -17.80
CA ILE A 141 -5.91 8.35 -16.58
C ILE A 141 -6.20 7.15 -15.71
N ARG A 142 -5.17 6.68 -15.01
CA ARG A 142 -5.27 5.65 -13.98
C ARG A 142 -4.80 6.25 -12.67
N PHE A 143 -5.70 6.35 -11.70
CA PHE A 143 -5.34 6.67 -10.33
C PHE A 143 -4.97 5.40 -9.59
N ARG A 144 -3.83 5.46 -8.89
CA ARG A 144 -3.33 4.40 -8.01
C ARG A 144 -3.28 4.94 -6.60
N PHE A 145 -3.94 4.28 -5.66
CA PHE A 145 -3.94 4.73 -4.27
C PHE A 145 -4.16 3.57 -3.31
N ILE A 146 -3.96 3.85 -2.03
CA ILE A 146 -4.20 2.92 -0.94
C ILE A 146 -5.47 3.31 -0.20
N SER A 147 -6.23 2.30 0.20
CA SER A 147 -7.46 2.51 0.93
C SER A 147 -7.47 1.77 2.28
N PRO A 148 -6.96 2.38 3.37
CA PRO A 148 -6.80 1.72 4.66
C PRO A 148 -8.11 1.23 5.27
N ARG A 149 -8.16 -0.01 5.75
CA ARG A 149 -9.32 -0.58 6.45
C ARG A 149 -8.89 -1.36 7.68
N GLU A 150 -9.56 -1.14 8.80
CA GLU A 150 -9.35 -1.97 9.97
C GLU A 150 -9.85 -3.39 9.69
N LEU A 151 -9.07 -4.38 10.13
CA LEU A 151 -9.36 -5.80 9.99
C LEU A 151 -9.88 -6.36 11.29
N LEU A 152 -11.02 -7.03 11.21
CA LEU A 152 -11.52 -7.93 12.23
C LEU A 152 -11.11 -9.34 11.83
N LEU A 153 -10.02 -9.82 12.42
CA LEU A 153 -9.50 -11.16 12.17
C LEU A 153 -10.35 -12.20 12.92
N ASN A 154 -10.57 -13.36 12.29
CA ASN A 154 -11.36 -14.44 12.88
C ASN A 154 -10.70 -15.02 14.15
N VAL A 155 -9.37 -14.99 14.21
CA VAL A 155 -8.59 -15.42 15.37
C VAL A 155 -8.19 -14.18 16.18
N PRO A 156 -8.73 -13.98 17.40
CA PRO A 156 -8.36 -12.85 18.25
C PRO A 156 -6.85 -12.83 18.54
N GLY A 157 -6.25 -11.65 18.50
CA GLY A 157 -4.81 -11.46 18.74
C GLY A 157 -3.89 -11.93 17.61
N SER A 158 -4.43 -12.43 16.49
CA SER A 158 -3.62 -12.72 15.31
C SER A 158 -3.15 -11.44 14.62
N LEU A 159 -2.05 -11.57 13.86
CA LEU A 159 -1.46 -10.49 13.09
C LEU A 159 -1.86 -10.62 11.61
N ALA A 160 -2.07 -9.49 10.95
CA ALA A 160 -2.26 -9.45 9.51
C ALA A 160 -0.96 -9.85 8.79
N SER A 161 -1.08 -10.70 7.77
CA SER A 161 0.02 -11.04 6.87
C SER A 161 0.46 -9.82 6.04
N ASP A 162 1.73 -9.75 5.64
CA ASP A 162 2.23 -8.65 4.77
C ASP A 162 1.45 -8.57 3.44
N ARG A 163 0.88 -9.68 2.98
CA ARG A 163 0.03 -9.77 1.79
C ARG A 163 -1.31 -10.39 2.14
N ILE A 164 -2.39 -9.67 1.87
CA ILE A 164 -3.78 -10.12 2.05
C ILE A 164 -4.45 -10.11 0.69
N GLU A 165 -5.07 -11.23 0.32
CA GLU A 165 -5.76 -11.39 -0.95
C GLU A 165 -7.25 -11.11 -0.81
N SER A 166 -7.83 -10.49 -1.84
CA SER A 166 -9.28 -10.30 -1.91
C SER A 166 -10.02 -11.63 -2.08
N ASP A 167 -11.22 -11.73 -1.52
CA ASP A 167 -12.14 -12.84 -1.79
C ASP A 167 -12.56 -12.82 -3.26
N PHE A 168 -12.22 -13.88 -3.99
CA PHE A 168 -12.52 -14.05 -5.41
C PHE A 168 -14.02 -14.04 -5.70
N LEU A 169 -14.89 -14.40 -4.74
CA LEU A 169 -16.34 -14.31 -4.93
C LEU A 169 -16.84 -12.86 -4.89
N SER A 170 -16.15 -12.01 -4.12
CA SER A 170 -16.55 -10.62 -3.91
C SER A 170 -16.08 -9.65 -4.99
N THR A 171 -15.04 -10.02 -5.76
CA THR A 171 -14.46 -9.16 -6.80
C THR A 171 -14.14 -9.93 -8.08
N ARG A 172 -14.39 -9.31 -9.23
CA ARG A 172 -14.02 -9.80 -10.56
C ARG A 172 -12.57 -9.51 -10.86
N VAL A 173 -12.08 -8.36 -10.42
CA VAL A 173 -10.68 -7.96 -10.55
C VAL A 173 -10.01 -8.14 -9.18
N PRO A 174 -9.26 -9.24 -8.96
CA PRO A 174 -8.66 -9.51 -7.66
C PRO A 174 -7.64 -8.42 -7.32
N ARG A 175 -7.71 -7.93 -6.08
CA ARG A 175 -6.78 -6.93 -5.53
C ARG A 175 -6.05 -7.49 -4.34
N VAL A 176 -4.91 -6.90 -4.03
CA VAL A 176 -4.08 -7.26 -2.89
C VAL A 176 -4.02 -6.09 -1.92
N ALA A 177 -4.08 -6.37 -0.64
CA ALA A 177 -3.81 -5.43 0.43
C ALA A 177 -2.48 -5.74 1.11
N GLY A 178 -1.75 -4.70 1.51
CA GLY A 178 -0.62 -4.85 2.43
C GLY A 178 -1.13 -4.94 3.87
N GLY A 179 -0.75 -5.94 4.65
CA GLY A 179 -1.07 -5.94 6.08
C GLY A 179 -0.22 -4.94 6.83
N PHE A 180 -0.81 -4.30 7.84
CA PHE A 180 -0.14 -3.39 8.75
C PHE A 180 -0.61 -3.68 10.16
N ASN A 181 0.32 -4.10 11.03
CA ASN A 181 0.05 -4.39 12.43
C ASN A 181 0.61 -3.23 13.25
N PRO A 182 -0.23 -2.36 13.82
CA PRO A 182 0.25 -1.23 14.58
C PRO A 182 0.94 -1.67 15.86
N THR A 183 1.93 -0.91 16.31
CA THR A 183 2.62 -1.17 17.57
C THR A 183 1.66 -1.01 18.76
N GLU A 184 1.64 -2.00 19.63
CA GLU A 184 0.92 -1.92 20.91
C GLU A 184 1.71 -1.10 21.94
N ARG A 185 0.98 -0.41 22.82
CA ARG A 185 1.54 0.32 23.95
C ARG A 185 0.69 0.12 25.21
N LEU A 186 1.25 0.37 26.38
CA LEU A 186 0.51 0.21 27.64
C LEU A 186 -0.83 0.97 27.60
N GLY A 187 -1.93 0.25 27.81
CA GLY A 187 -3.28 0.81 27.84
C GLY A 187 -3.95 1.06 26.48
N ALA A 188 -3.30 0.70 25.36
CA ALA A 188 -3.90 0.81 24.03
C ALA A 188 -3.48 -0.33 23.09
N VAL A 189 -4.48 -1.09 22.63
CA VAL A 189 -4.33 -2.12 21.58
C VAL A 189 -5.04 -1.62 20.33
N PHE A 190 -4.40 -1.75 19.17
CA PHE A 190 -4.94 -1.29 17.90
C PHE A 190 -5.27 -2.47 17.00
N ALA A 191 -6.38 -2.39 16.27
CA ALA A 191 -6.72 -3.40 15.27
C ALA A 191 -5.70 -3.39 14.12
N PRO A 192 -5.36 -4.57 13.55
CA PRO A 192 -4.61 -4.65 12.30
C PRO A 192 -5.32 -3.89 11.17
N ILE A 193 -4.55 -3.36 10.23
CA ILE A 193 -5.05 -2.58 9.10
C ILE A 193 -4.67 -3.28 7.81
N ALA A 194 -5.66 -3.49 6.94
CA ALA A 194 -5.43 -3.77 5.54
C ALA A 194 -5.14 -2.46 4.79
N LEU A 195 -4.13 -2.46 3.94
CA LEU A 195 -3.84 -1.40 2.98
C LEU A 195 -4.13 -1.87 1.53
N PRO A 196 -5.40 -2.05 1.13
CA PRO A 196 -5.82 -2.39 -0.22
C PRO A 196 -5.23 -1.47 -1.26
N ARG A 197 -4.64 -2.06 -2.30
CA ARG A 197 -4.29 -1.37 -3.54
C ARG A 197 -5.55 -1.13 -4.36
N ARG A 198 -5.78 0.12 -4.75
CA ARG A 198 -6.97 0.54 -5.49
C ARG A 198 -6.61 1.21 -6.80
N TYR A 199 -7.47 0.97 -7.76
CA TYR A 199 -7.39 1.58 -9.07
C TYR A 199 -8.71 2.25 -9.43
N ILE A 200 -8.58 3.43 -10.02
CA ILE A 200 -9.68 4.13 -10.68
C ILE A 200 -9.18 4.51 -12.06
N SER A 201 -9.85 4.03 -13.11
CA SER A 201 -9.47 4.32 -14.49
C SER A 201 -10.53 5.20 -15.13
N VAL A 202 -10.14 6.31 -15.70
CA VAL A 202 -11.06 7.29 -16.29
C VAL A 202 -10.68 7.56 -17.74
N TRP A 203 -11.66 7.48 -18.62
CA TRP A 203 -11.54 7.77 -20.05
C TRP A 203 -12.67 8.69 -20.49
N PHE A 204 -12.35 9.63 -21.36
CA PHE A 204 -13.34 10.47 -22.04
C PHE A 204 -13.07 10.45 -23.53
N ASP A 205 -14.14 10.46 -24.32
CA ASP A 205 -14.02 10.65 -25.75
C ASP A 205 -13.61 12.09 -26.08
N SER A 206 -13.15 12.27 -27.32
CA SER A 206 -12.93 13.59 -27.88
C SER A 206 -13.90 13.67 -29.04
N SER A 207 -15.08 14.24 -28.79
CA SER A 207 -16.05 14.45 -29.87
C SER A 207 -15.44 15.41 -30.89
N LYS A 208 -15.59 15.09 -32.18
CA LYS A 208 -15.16 15.97 -33.28
C LYS A 208 -16.26 16.95 -33.71
N ASP A 209 -17.52 16.63 -33.40
CA ASP A 209 -18.70 17.31 -33.94
C ASP A 209 -19.40 18.23 -32.92
N LYS A 210 -19.12 18.07 -31.62
CA LYS A 210 -19.60 18.94 -30.54
C LYS A 210 -18.41 19.61 -29.83
N SER A 211 -18.63 20.81 -29.31
CA SER A 211 -17.68 21.61 -28.53
C SER A 211 -17.36 21.01 -27.14
N GLY A 212 -17.16 19.70 -27.03
CA GLY A 212 -16.97 19.01 -25.76
C GLY A 212 -16.84 17.49 -25.90
N TRP A 213 -17.03 16.78 -24.80
CA TRP A 213 -17.07 15.31 -24.74
C TRP A 213 -18.52 14.82 -24.84
N ASN A 214 -18.72 13.59 -25.32
CA ASN A 214 -20.04 12.96 -25.43
C ASN A 214 -20.13 11.68 -24.59
N THR A 215 -19.03 10.98 -24.35
CA THR A 215 -19.02 9.77 -23.51
C THR A 215 -17.80 9.70 -22.61
N GLY A 216 -18.06 9.48 -21.33
CA GLY A 216 -17.05 9.23 -20.30
C GLY A 216 -17.23 7.83 -19.70
N ILE A 217 -16.13 7.20 -19.29
CA ILE A 217 -16.12 5.91 -18.63
C ILE A 217 -15.22 6.01 -17.39
N VAL A 218 -15.76 5.66 -16.23
CA VAL A 218 -15.05 5.58 -14.95
C VAL A 218 -15.15 4.15 -14.44
N LEU A 219 -14.02 3.45 -14.35
CA LEU A 219 -13.93 2.11 -13.79
C LEU A 219 -13.45 2.19 -12.33
N LEU A 220 -14.16 1.52 -11.43
CA LEU A 220 -13.94 1.53 -9.99
C LEU A 220 -13.80 0.11 -9.44
N ASP A 221 -12.89 -0.06 -8.48
CA ASP A 221 -12.82 -1.30 -7.72
C ASP A 221 -13.96 -1.42 -6.69
N PRO A 222 -14.55 -2.62 -6.47
CA PRO A 222 -15.53 -2.84 -5.40
C PRO A 222 -14.91 -2.69 -4.01
N PRO A 223 -15.69 -2.57 -2.93
CA PRO A 223 -15.18 -2.63 -1.56
C PRO A 223 -14.27 -3.86 -1.33
N PHE A 224 -13.12 -3.66 -0.68
CA PHE A 224 -12.12 -4.71 -0.50
C PHE A 224 -12.61 -5.63 0.60
N ARG A 225 -12.75 -6.90 0.27
CA ARG A 225 -13.10 -7.95 1.23
C ARG A 225 -11.98 -8.98 1.23
N PRO A 226 -11.33 -9.24 2.38
CA PRO A 226 -10.34 -10.30 2.46
C PRO A 226 -11.01 -11.68 2.29
N GLN A 227 -10.21 -12.71 2.06
CA GLN A 227 -10.70 -14.10 2.10
C GLN A 227 -11.45 -14.37 3.42
N LYS A 228 -12.59 -15.07 3.34
CA LYS A 228 -13.47 -15.33 4.49
C LYS A 228 -12.76 -16.03 5.66
N THR A 229 -11.74 -16.84 5.36
CA THR A 229 -10.92 -17.53 6.35
C THR A 229 -10.11 -16.58 7.23
N LEU A 230 -9.72 -15.43 6.70
CA LEU A 230 -8.92 -14.42 7.42
C LEU A 230 -9.79 -13.58 8.36
N GLY A 231 -10.93 -13.09 7.88
CA GLY A 231 -11.80 -12.20 8.65
C GLY A 231 -12.63 -11.27 7.78
N ARG A 232 -12.96 -10.08 8.30
CA ARG A 232 -13.69 -9.02 7.59
C ARG A 232 -13.05 -7.65 7.78
N CYS A 233 -13.19 -6.77 6.79
CA CYS A 233 -12.88 -5.35 6.97
C CYS A 233 -14.02 -4.65 7.71
N GLN A 234 -13.69 -3.72 8.61
CA GLN A 234 -14.67 -2.79 9.17
C GLN A 234 -15.11 -1.76 8.11
N ASN A 235 -16.27 -1.16 8.39
CA ASN A 235 -16.80 -0.05 7.62
C ASN A 235 -15.88 1.18 7.77
N ARG A 236 -15.98 2.12 6.82
CA ARG A 236 -15.10 3.29 6.78
C ARG A 236 -15.49 4.26 7.90
N SER A 237 -14.73 4.36 8.97
CA SER A 237 -15.05 5.31 10.04
C SER A 237 -14.63 6.76 9.75
N TYR A 238 -13.86 7.02 8.69
CA TYR A 238 -13.21 8.31 8.47
C TYR A 238 -13.23 8.74 6.98
N ARG A 239 -13.81 9.90 6.68
CA ARG A 239 -13.58 10.68 5.45
C ARG A 239 -13.38 12.14 5.81
N ALA A 240 -12.36 12.77 5.24
CA ALA A 240 -11.99 14.14 5.58
C ALA A 240 -12.93 15.23 5.00
N PHE A 241 -13.79 14.92 4.01
CA PHE A 241 -14.53 15.94 3.26
C PHE A 241 -15.99 15.60 2.92
N VAL A 242 -16.51 14.40 3.24
CA VAL A 242 -17.93 14.08 2.95
C VAL A 242 -18.74 14.14 4.25
N PRO A 243 -19.73 15.04 4.37
CA PRO A 243 -20.69 14.99 5.46
C PRO A 243 -21.65 13.82 5.25
N ASN A 244 -21.79 12.96 6.25
CA ASN A 244 -22.99 12.13 6.45
C ASN A 244 -23.42 11.17 5.31
N THR A 245 -22.47 10.53 4.61
CA THR A 245 -22.81 9.35 3.80
C THR A 245 -22.56 8.08 4.59
N ASP A 246 -23.45 7.11 4.43
CA ASP A 246 -23.38 5.82 5.09
C ASP A 246 -22.00 5.18 4.87
N PHE A 247 -21.32 4.89 5.97
CA PHE A 247 -19.89 4.55 6.04
C PHE A 247 -19.56 3.17 5.41
N ASP A 248 -20.58 2.44 4.96
CA ASP A 248 -20.50 1.15 4.26
C ASP A 248 -20.52 1.29 2.72
N THR A 249 -20.51 2.51 2.20
CA THR A 249 -20.70 2.72 0.76
C THR A 249 -19.45 2.50 -0.09
N SER A 250 -19.67 2.02 -1.31
CA SER A 250 -18.63 1.81 -2.30
C SER A 250 -18.13 3.15 -2.89
N TYR A 251 -16.99 3.14 -3.60
CA TYR A 251 -16.50 4.37 -4.22
C TYR A 251 -17.44 4.90 -5.29
N GLN A 252 -18.12 3.99 -6.00
CA GLN A 252 -19.15 4.35 -6.97
C GLN A 252 -20.28 5.11 -6.28
N THR A 253 -20.86 4.55 -5.21
CA THR A 253 -21.95 5.21 -4.49
C THR A 253 -21.52 6.56 -3.93
N SER A 254 -20.34 6.66 -3.31
CA SER A 254 -19.86 7.94 -2.79
C SER A 254 -19.65 8.97 -3.91
N PHE A 255 -19.08 8.57 -5.04
CA PHE A 255 -18.86 9.48 -6.17
C PHE A 255 -20.19 9.93 -6.80
N THR A 256 -21.11 9.00 -7.02
CA THR A 256 -22.46 9.32 -7.54
C THR A 256 -23.21 10.26 -6.59
N ASN A 257 -23.16 10.01 -5.28
CA ASN A 257 -23.80 10.90 -4.29
C ASN A 257 -23.18 12.31 -4.30
N CYS A 258 -21.85 12.43 -4.47
CA CYS A 258 -21.21 13.73 -4.60
C CYS A 258 -21.67 14.47 -5.87
N LEU A 259 -21.78 13.76 -7.01
CA LEU A 259 -22.29 14.34 -8.25
C LEU A 259 -23.75 14.80 -8.13
N GLU A 260 -24.61 14.03 -7.46
CA GLU A 260 -26.02 14.39 -7.24
C GLU A 260 -26.19 15.63 -6.34
N GLN A 261 -25.26 15.85 -5.40
CA GLN A 261 -25.29 16.97 -4.47
C GLN A 261 -24.55 18.21 -4.99
N ASP A 262 -23.97 18.14 -6.18
CA ASP A 262 -23.16 19.23 -6.72
C ASP A 262 -24.02 20.26 -7.47
N ASP A 263 -24.42 21.31 -6.75
CA ASP A 263 -25.13 22.46 -7.31
C ASP A 263 -24.35 23.17 -8.41
N THR A 264 -23.02 23.01 -8.51
CA THR A 264 -22.23 23.66 -9.57
C THR A 264 -22.46 23.03 -10.95
N LEU A 265 -23.01 21.80 -11.01
CA LEU A 265 -23.45 21.16 -12.24
C LEU A 265 -24.75 21.77 -12.80
N MET A 266 -25.37 22.73 -12.09
CA MET A 266 -26.59 23.45 -12.52
C MET A 266 -26.34 24.56 -13.53
N ASN A 267 -25.12 25.11 -13.59
CA ASN A 267 -24.86 26.40 -14.21
C ASN A 267 -24.39 26.27 -15.66
N GLY A 268 -25.33 25.92 -16.55
CA GLY A 268 -25.22 26.14 -18.00
C GLY A 268 -24.29 25.18 -18.76
N GLY A 269 -24.89 24.24 -19.49
CA GLY A 269 -24.20 23.37 -20.43
C GLY A 269 -23.52 22.16 -19.80
N ILE A 270 -23.06 21.25 -20.65
CA ILE A 270 -22.29 20.06 -20.25
C ILE A 270 -20.97 20.48 -19.57
N PRO A 271 -20.71 20.09 -18.31
CA PRO A 271 -19.49 20.46 -17.61
C PRO A 271 -18.24 19.81 -18.22
N ALA A 272 -17.10 20.50 -18.12
CA ALA A 272 -15.80 19.95 -18.47
C ALA A 272 -15.50 18.65 -17.68
N PRO A 273 -14.85 17.64 -18.29
CA PRO A 273 -14.51 16.38 -17.63
C PRO A 273 -13.78 16.56 -16.29
N PHE A 274 -12.88 17.55 -16.20
CA PHE A 274 -12.12 17.78 -14.98
C PHE A 274 -13.00 18.25 -13.80
N VAL A 275 -14.04 19.04 -14.06
CA VAL A 275 -15.02 19.48 -13.04
C VAL A 275 -15.79 18.27 -12.52
N ILE A 276 -16.23 17.38 -13.41
CA ILE A 276 -16.94 16.14 -13.06
C ILE A 276 -16.06 15.24 -12.18
N LEU A 277 -14.77 15.19 -12.44
CA LEU A 277 -13.83 14.37 -11.68
C LEU A 277 -13.39 15.00 -10.34
N ARG A 278 -13.77 16.25 -10.03
CA ARG A 278 -13.32 16.96 -8.83
C ARG A 278 -13.48 16.12 -7.56
N ASP A 279 -14.66 15.58 -7.33
CA ASP A 279 -14.92 14.85 -6.09
C ASP A 279 -14.24 13.47 -6.08
N LEU A 280 -13.95 12.89 -7.24
CA LEU A 280 -13.12 11.70 -7.35
C LEU A 280 -11.68 11.97 -6.88
N TYR A 281 -11.11 13.10 -7.28
CA TYR A 281 -9.80 13.55 -6.78
C TYR A 281 -9.82 13.77 -5.26
N ARG A 282 -10.87 14.42 -4.73
CA ARG A 282 -11.03 14.61 -3.27
C ARG A 282 -11.17 13.29 -2.53
N ILE A 283 -11.91 12.32 -3.08
CA ILE A 283 -11.98 10.95 -2.55
C ILE A 283 -10.57 10.38 -2.41
N ILE A 284 -9.76 10.46 -3.47
CA ILE A 284 -8.39 9.92 -3.49
C ILE A 284 -7.50 10.67 -2.48
N ALA A 285 -7.52 12.00 -2.47
CA ALA A 285 -6.76 12.81 -1.53
C ALA A 285 -7.11 12.45 -0.07
N SER A 286 -8.40 12.25 0.22
CA SER A 286 -8.85 11.87 1.56
C SER A 286 -8.31 10.52 2.02
N GLU A 287 -8.21 9.53 1.13
CA GLU A 287 -7.65 8.22 1.48
C GLU A 287 -6.13 8.34 1.74
N TRP A 288 -5.43 9.21 1.03
CA TRP A 288 -4.03 9.51 1.33
C TRP A 288 -3.83 10.19 2.68
N VAL A 289 -4.73 11.09 3.08
CA VAL A 289 -4.72 11.66 4.44
C VAL A 289 -4.86 10.54 5.47
N VAL A 290 -5.81 9.62 5.31
CA VAL A 290 -6.00 8.49 6.22
C VAL A 290 -4.74 7.61 6.29
N VAL A 291 -4.10 7.30 5.15
CA VAL A 291 -2.83 6.55 5.13
C VAL A 291 -1.76 7.24 5.96
N ASN A 292 -1.58 8.55 5.78
CA ASN A 292 -0.59 9.33 6.51
C ASN A 292 -0.91 9.37 8.01
N THR A 293 -2.18 9.57 8.39
CA THR A 293 -2.59 9.55 9.79
C THR A 293 -2.36 8.18 10.45
N CYS A 294 -2.56 7.07 9.72
CA CYS A 294 -2.21 5.73 10.24
C CYS A 294 -0.71 5.61 10.55
N PHE A 295 0.16 6.15 9.69
CA PHE A 295 1.60 6.13 9.91
C PHE A 295 2.06 7.12 10.98
N GLU A 296 1.42 8.29 11.10
CA GLU A 296 1.66 9.24 12.18
C GLU A 296 1.32 8.63 13.55
N ARG A 297 0.19 7.93 13.65
CA ARG A 297 -0.18 7.19 14.87
C ARG A 297 0.91 6.19 15.26
N GLU A 298 1.45 5.46 14.28
CA GLU A 298 2.52 4.50 14.52
C GLU A 298 3.79 5.17 15.03
N LEU A 299 4.22 6.25 14.37
CA LEU A 299 5.39 7.03 14.79
C LEU A 299 5.22 7.57 16.21
N ASN A 300 4.08 8.19 16.51
CA ASN A 300 3.77 8.70 17.83
C ASN A 300 3.76 7.59 18.90
N THR A 301 3.32 6.38 18.53
CA THR A 301 3.30 5.23 19.44
C THR A 301 4.71 4.73 19.72
N ILE A 302 5.55 4.61 18.68
CA ILE A 302 6.95 4.22 18.84
C ILE A 302 7.70 5.25 19.69
N GLU A 303 7.58 6.54 19.37
CA GLU A 303 8.19 7.65 20.12
C GLU A 303 7.78 7.61 21.59
N TRP A 304 6.50 7.43 21.88
CA TRP A 304 6.00 7.29 23.24
C TRP A 304 6.57 6.06 23.97
N CYS A 305 6.69 4.90 23.30
CA CYS A 305 7.29 3.71 23.90
C CYS A 305 8.76 3.94 24.24
N LEU A 306 9.51 4.63 23.37
CA LEU A 306 10.90 4.99 23.59
C LEU A 306 11.06 5.94 24.80
N GLU A 307 10.13 6.89 24.96
CA GLU A 307 10.15 7.83 26.08
C GLU A 307 9.78 7.19 27.43
N LYS A 308 8.78 6.29 27.46
CA LYS A 308 8.13 5.86 28.70
C LYS A 308 8.47 4.44 29.13
N GLU A 309 8.68 3.52 28.20
CA GLU A 309 8.73 2.08 28.51
C GLU A 309 10.15 1.50 28.54
N GLN A 310 11.20 2.25 28.15
CA GLN A 310 12.59 1.77 28.03
C GLN A 310 12.67 0.36 27.40
N PRO A 311 12.29 0.23 26.13
CA PRO A 311 12.10 -1.07 25.49
C PRO A 311 13.41 -1.88 25.41
N GLN A 312 13.29 -3.20 25.57
CA GLN A 312 14.39 -4.14 25.38
C GLN A 312 14.80 -4.23 23.90
N LEU A 313 15.99 -4.77 23.66
CA LEU A 313 16.60 -4.92 22.33
C LEU A 313 15.64 -5.56 21.30
N GLU A 314 14.98 -6.67 21.64
CA GLU A 314 14.04 -7.34 20.73
C GLU A 314 12.88 -6.42 20.28
N ARG A 315 12.40 -5.54 21.16
CA ARG A 315 11.32 -4.62 20.84
C ARG A 315 11.82 -3.44 20.00
N LEU A 316 13.05 -2.98 20.23
CA LEU A 316 13.71 -1.99 19.37
C LEU A 316 13.88 -2.52 17.94
N ASP A 317 14.30 -3.78 17.78
CA ASP A 317 14.42 -4.43 16.47
C ASP A 317 13.07 -4.52 15.74
N LYS A 318 11.99 -4.83 16.48
CA LYS A 318 10.63 -4.83 15.92
C LYS A 318 10.22 -3.44 15.42
N PHE A 319 10.51 -2.38 16.19
CA PHE A 319 10.24 -1.01 15.76
C PHE A 319 11.03 -0.64 14.51
N LEU A 320 12.33 -0.97 14.47
CA LEU A 320 13.20 -0.68 13.34
C LEU A 320 12.71 -1.39 12.06
N ASN A 321 12.37 -2.67 12.15
CA ASN A 321 11.81 -3.45 11.05
C ASN A 321 10.46 -2.87 10.56
N GLY A 322 9.59 -2.47 11.49
CA GLY A 322 8.33 -1.79 11.17
C GLY A 322 8.56 -0.48 10.39
N LEU A 323 9.48 0.36 10.85
CA LEU A 323 9.83 1.61 10.17
C LEU A 323 10.42 1.39 8.77
N PHE A 324 11.23 0.33 8.55
CA PHE A 324 11.70 0.01 7.20
C PHE A 324 10.56 -0.35 6.25
N ILE A 325 9.55 -1.09 6.73
CA ILE A 325 8.36 -1.44 5.93
C ILE A 325 7.59 -0.17 5.57
N ILE A 326 7.35 0.72 6.54
CA ILE A 326 6.62 1.98 6.32
C ILE A 326 7.42 2.88 5.37
N ARG A 327 8.74 3.04 5.55
CA ARG A 327 9.60 3.84 4.67
C ARG A 327 9.51 3.37 3.21
N ARG A 328 9.60 2.05 2.99
CA ARG A 328 9.48 1.45 1.65
C ARG A 328 8.11 1.76 1.02
N ARG A 329 7.02 1.61 1.78
CA ARG A 329 5.65 1.89 1.32
C ARG A 329 5.47 3.37 1.00
N LEU A 330 5.84 4.25 1.92
CA LEU A 330 5.68 5.70 1.80
C LEU A 330 6.47 6.28 0.62
N THR A 331 7.66 5.72 0.32
CA THR A 331 8.45 6.12 -0.86
C THR A 331 7.71 5.84 -2.17
N LEU A 332 6.96 4.74 -2.26
CA LEU A 332 6.15 4.47 -3.44
C LEU A 332 4.87 5.34 -3.47
N TYR A 333 4.26 5.55 -2.31
CA TYR A 333 3.05 6.37 -2.21
C TYR A 333 3.32 7.82 -2.60
N ASP A 334 4.50 8.35 -2.26
CA ASP A 334 4.99 9.65 -2.72
C ASP A 334 4.95 9.77 -4.25
N ILE A 335 5.41 8.74 -4.97
CA ILE A 335 5.35 8.71 -6.44
C ILE A 335 3.92 8.83 -6.94
N PHE A 336 2.97 8.10 -6.34
CA PHE A 336 1.56 8.15 -6.76
C PHE A 336 0.90 9.51 -6.45
N VAL A 337 1.18 10.08 -5.28
CA VAL A 337 0.72 11.42 -4.89
C VAL A 337 1.27 12.48 -5.86
N GLN A 338 2.54 12.40 -6.22
CA GLN A 338 3.18 13.30 -7.19
C GLN A 338 2.59 13.16 -8.60
N GLU A 339 2.26 11.94 -9.03
CA GLU A 339 1.56 11.70 -10.29
C GLU A 339 0.15 12.33 -10.29
N GLN A 340 -0.57 12.23 -9.18
CA GLN A 340 -1.91 12.82 -9.03
C GLN A 340 -1.84 14.36 -9.00
N LEU A 341 -0.89 14.93 -8.28
CA LEU A 341 -0.63 16.36 -8.28
C LEU A 341 -0.28 16.87 -9.70
N SER A 342 0.60 16.15 -10.40
CA SER A 342 0.96 16.47 -11.79
C SER A 342 -0.26 16.41 -12.71
N SER A 343 -1.16 15.44 -12.49
CA SER A 343 -2.41 15.33 -13.25
C SER A 343 -3.34 16.53 -13.06
N CYS A 344 -3.43 17.08 -11.85
CA CYS A 344 -4.20 18.31 -11.59
C CYS A 344 -3.69 19.48 -12.44
N SER A 345 -2.37 19.66 -12.50
CA SER A 345 -1.75 20.78 -13.25
C SER A 345 -1.97 20.73 -14.77
N ILE A 346 -2.31 19.56 -15.32
CA ILE A 346 -2.59 19.37 -16.75
C ILE A 346 -4.09 19.20 -17.05
N HIS A 347 -4.97 19.50 -16.08
CA HIS A 347 -6.43 19.38 -16.23
C HIS A 347 -6.88 17.94 -16.54
N GLY A 348 -6.18 16.94 -16.00
CA GLY A 348 -6.34 15.54 -16.37
C GLY A 348 -5.60 15.20 -17.67
N ARG A 349 -6.24 15.35 -18.83
CA ARG A 349 -5.62 15.05 -20.14
C ARG A 349 -5.91 16.14 -21.16
N LYS A 350 -4.89 16.50 -21.94
CA LYS A 350 -4.95 17.52 -23.00
C LYS A 350 -6.06 17.30 -24.03
N TYR A 351 -6.47 16.05 -24.27
CA TYR A 351 -7.48 15.72 -25.28
C TYR A 351 -8.93 15.81 -24.78
N TRP A 352 -9.13 16.02 -23.47
CA TRP A 352 -10.46 16.13 -22.87
C TRP A 352 -11.06 17.53 -23.02
N ASP A 353 -10.22 18.52 -23.28
CA ASP A 353 -10.61 19.93 -23.36
C ASP A 353 -10.51 20.42 -24.80
N ARG A 354 -11.63 20.84 -25.40
CA ARG A 354 -11.65 21.32 -26.80
C ARG A 354 -12.46 22.57 -27.07
N SER A 355 -13.17 23.14 -26.09
CA SER A 355 -13.85 24.42 -26.27
C SER A 355 -14.45 24.89 -24.96
N SER A 356 -13.70 25.68 -24.19
CA SER A 356 -14.26 26.35 -23.02
C SER A 356 -14.76 27.73 -23.40
N SER A 357 -15.98 28.07 -22.98
CA SER A 357 -16.39 29.47 -22.90
C SER A 357 -15.53 30.21 -21.84
N PRO A 358 -15.43 31.55 -21.85
CA PRO A 358 -14.67 32.30 -20.85
C PRO A 358 -15.09 32.00 -19.39
N GLY A 359 -16.37 31.70 -19.16
CA GLY A 359 -16.91 31.35 -17.83
C GLY A 359 -16.51 29.94 -17.37
N GLU A 360 -16.48 28.97 -18.28
CA GLU A 360 -16.04 27.59 -18.00
C GLU A 360 -14.54 27.52 -17.71
N THR A 361 -13.74 28.35 -18.36
CA THR A 361 -12.30 28.45 -18.09
C THR A 361 -12.04 28.90 -16.64
N ALA A 362 -12.85 29.84 -16.13
CA ALA A 362 -12.72 30.34 -14.76
C ALA A 362 -13.16 29.31 -13.70
N SER A 363 -14.24 28.55 -13.95
CA SER A 363 -14.70 27.50 -13.04
C SER A 363 -13.71 26.33 -12.98
N VAL A 364 -13.17 25.92 -14.13
CA VAL A 364 -12.09 24.93 -14.21
C VAL A 364 -10.85 25.44 -13.49
N GLY A 365 -10.48 26.72 -13.68
CA GLY A 365 -9.45 27.46 -12.94
C GLY A 365 -9.50 27.23 -11.42
N ALA A 366 -10.63 27.58 -10.81
CA ALA A 366 -10.84 27.45 -9.37
C ALA A 366 -10.78 25.99 -8.88
N VAL A 367 -11.30 25.04 -9.67
CA VAL A 367 -11.23 23.61 -9.35
C VAL A 367 -9.77 23.11 -9.34
N ILE A 368 -8.94 23.55 -10.28
CA ILE A 368 -7.51 23.18 -10.30
C ILE A 368 -6.81 23.72 -9.07
N GLU A 369 -6.98 25.01 -8.76
CA GLU A 369 -6.30 25.64 -7.63
C GLU A 369 -6.62 24.93 -6.31
N THR A 370 -7.89 24.58 -6.10
CA THR A 370 -8.32 23.84 -4.90
C THR A 370 -7.75 22.42 -4.85
N LEU A 371 -7.83 21.66 -5.94
CA LEU A 371 -7.29 20.29 -5.98
C LEU A 371 -5.76 20.26 -5.89
N GLU A 372 -5.07 21.21 -6.51
CA GLU A 372 -3.62 21.35 -6.35
C GLU A 372 -3.25 21.66 -4.91
N ALA A 373 -3.98 22.55 -4.23
CA ALA A 373 -3.76 22.83 -2.82
C ALA A 373 -3.95 21.58 -1.95
N ASP A 374 -5.00 20.79 -2.19
CA ASP A 374 -5.25 19.53 -1.49
C ASP A 374 -4.10 18.53 -1.69
N PHE A 375 -3.64 18.32 -2.92
CA PHE A 375 -2.55 17.37 -3.19
C PHE A 375 -1.17 17.91 -2.75
N LYS A 376 -0.93 19.22 -2.76
CA LYS A 376 0.26 19.84 -2.14
C LYS A 376 0.26 19.57 -0.63
N PHE A 377 -0.87 19.76 0.04
CA PHE A 377 -1.02 19.42 1.45
C PHE A 377 -0.75 17.93 1.73
N VAL A 378 -1.31 17.02 0.92
CA VAL A 378 -1.04 15.58 1.05
C VAL A 378 0.44 15.27 0.84
N ASN A 379 1.08 15.89 -0.15
CA ASN A 379 2.51 15.72 -0.39
C ASN A 379 3.34 16.19 0.82
N ASP A 380 2.99 17.33 1.43
CA ASP A 380 3.68 17.83 2.63
C ASP A 380 3.52 16.87 3.82
N LEU A 381 2.36 16.22 3.99
CA LEU A 381 2.19 15.15 4.99
C LEU A 381 3.15 13.98 4.73
N VAL A 382 3.22 13.52 3.48
CA VAL A 382 4.08 12.40 3.07
C VAL A 382 5.56 12.73 3.33
N GLN A 383 6.02 13.92 2.94
CA GLN A 383 7.41 14.33 3.14
C GLN A 383 7.76 14.48 4.63
N ARG A 384 6.90 15.13 5.43
CA ARG A 384 7.11 15.24 6.88
C ARG A 384 7.21 13.87 7.54
N ASN A 385 6.33 12.93 7.19
CA ASN A 385 6.37 11.58 7.74
C ASN A 385 7.62 10.80 7.31
N ARG A 386 8.06 10.96 6.05
CA ARG A 386 9.30 10.36 5.55
C ARG A 386 10.55 10.87 6.28
N GLU A 387 10.62 12.16 6.55
CA GLU A 387 11.71 12.75 7.35
C GLU A 387 11.71 12.23 8.79
N ARG A 388 10.53 12.19 9.44
CA ARG A 388 10.38 11.64 10.80
C ARG A 388 10.80 10.18 10.86
N ILE A 389 10.36 9.35 9.91
CA ILE A 389 10.77 7.94 9.82
C ILE A 389 12.28 7.82 9.71
N THR A 390 12.92 8.64 8.87
CA THR A 390 14.38 8.60 8.69
C THR A 390 15.12 8.96 9.97
N LYS A 391 14.67 10.01 10.69
CA LYS A 391 15.22 10.40 11.99
C LYS A 391 15.04 9.28 13.03
N ASN A 392 13.86 8.69 13.11
CA ASN A 392 13.57 7.60 14.05
C ASN A 392 14.35 6.32 13.75
N ILE A 393 14.58 5.98 12.48
CA ILE A 393 15.48 4.87 12.09
C ILE A 393 16.90 5.11 12.60
N SER A 394 17.44 6.32 12.41
CA SER A 394 18.78 6.67 12.89
C SER A 394 18.87 6.60 14.42
N LEU A 395 17.87 7.13 15.12
CA LEU A 395 17.79 7.08 16.59
C LEU A 395 17.73 5.63 17.09
N LEU A 396 16.82 4.81 16.54
CA LEU A 396 16.68 3.40 16.93
C LEU A 396 17.96 2.62 16.68
N THR A 397 18.63 2.85 15.55
CA THR A 397 19.91 2.21 15.24
C THR A 397 20.97 2.56 16.28
N ALA A 398 21.04 3.83 16.71
CA ALA A 398 21.95 4.24 17.77
C ALA A 398 21.60 3.61 19.13
N LEU A 399 20.31 3.54 19.48
CA LEU A 399 19.85 2.90 20.72
C LEU A 399 20.16 1.40 20.74
N ILE A 400 19.92 0.69 19.62
CA ILE A 400 20.26 -0.73 19.45
C ILE A 400 21.76 -0.94 19.68
N PHE A 401 22.62 -0.14 19.04
CA PHE A 401 24.06 -0.25 19.21
C PHE A 401 24.51 -0.02 20.66
N VAL A 402 23.94 0.97 21.35
CA VAL A 402 24.25 1.24 22.76
C VAL A 402 23.84 0.06 23.64
N GLU A 403 22.66 -0.52 23.40
CA GLU A 403 22.17 -1.65 24.19
C GLU A 403 22.94 -2.94 23.92
N GLU A 404 23.28 -3.24 22.67
CA GLU A 404 24.16 -4.37 22.32
C GLU A 404 25.53 -4.25 23.00
N SER A 405 26.10 -3.04 23.04
CA SER A 405 27.36 -2.78 23.75
C SER A 405 27.23 -3.03 25.26
N ARG A 406 26.14 -2.57 25.88
CA ARG A 406 25.87 -2.80 27.30
C ARG A 406 25.69 -4.27 27.63
N VAL A 407 24.95 -5.01 26.80
CA VAL A 407 24.78 -6.47 26.92
C VAL A 407 26.13 -7.17 26.73
N GLY A 408 26.93 -6.76 25.75
CA GLY A 408 28.28 -7.28 25.51
C GLY A 408 29.20 -7.10 26.70
N ILE A 409 29.23 -5.91 27.31
CA ILE A 409 30.02 -5.63 28.52
C ILE A 409 29.54 -6.50 29.69
N THR A 410 28.23 -6.63 29.86
CA THR A 410 27.65 -7.43 30.95
C THR A 410 27.96 -8.92 30.80
N ASN A 411 27.88 -9.45 29.57
CA ASN A 411 28.25 -10.82 29.26
C ASN A 411 29.77 -11.04 29.42
N GLY A 412 30.58 -10.05 29.05
CA GLY A 412 32.03 -10.06 29.31
C GLY A 412 32.35 -10.22 30.79
N LYS A 413 31.68 -9.45 31.66
CA LYS A 413 31.85 -9.58 33.13
C LYS A 413 31.44 -10.96 33.66
N LYS A 414 30.35 -11.54 33.14
CA LYS A 414 29.92 -12.90 33.52
C LYS A 414 30.94 -13.95 33.09
N LEU A 415 31.47 -13.83 31.88
CA LEU A 415 32.50 -14.74 31.35
C LEU A 415 33.80 -14.61 32.16
N GLU A 416 34.18 -13.39 32.55
CA GLU A 416 35.33 -13.16 33.42
C GLU A 416 35.15 -13.86 34.78
N ALA A 417 34.00 -13.68 35.43
CA ALA A 417 33.70 -14.33 36.70
C ALA A 417 33.75 -15.87 36.59
N LEU A 418 33.19 -16.44 35.51
CA LEU A 418 33.23 -17.88 35.25
C LEU A 418 34.67 -18.38 35.00
N THR A 419 35.46 -17.62 34.25
CA THR A 419 36.87 -17.96 33.95
C THR A 419 37.71 -17.93 35.21
N VAL A 420 37.50 -16.94 36.08
CA VAL A 420 38.16 -16.86 37.39
C VAL A 420 37.78 -18.07 38.25
N ALA A 421 36.49 -18.43 38.33
CA ALA A 421 36.05 -19.61 39.06
C ALA A 421 36.67 -20.90 38.49
N ALA A 422 36.66 -21.09 37.17
CA ALA A 422 37.25 -22.26 36.52
C ALA A 422 38.77 -22.35 36.76
N THR A 423 39.47 -21.22 36.72
CA THR A 423 40.92 -21.14 37.01
C THR A 423 41.23 -21.57 38.45
N ILE A 424 40.33 -21.31 39.39
CA ILE A 424 40.48 -21.75 40.78
C ILE A 424 40.17 -23.23 40.91
N PHE A 425 39.06 -23.74 40.36
CA PHE A 425 38.62 -25.13 40.60
C PHE A 425 39.38 -26.19 39.81
N LEU A 426 39.79 -25.90 38.57
CA LEU A 426 40.43 -26.87 37.69
C LEU A 426 41.72 -27.47 38.29
N PRO A 427 42.62 -26.68 38.92
CA PRO A 427 43.78 -27.20 39.63
C PRO A 427 43.44 -28.13 40.79
N PHE A 428 42.45 -27.76 41.62
CA PHE A 428 42.00 -28.60 42.73
C PHE A 428 41.46 -29.95 42.22
N SER A 429 40.69 -29.94 41.12
CA SER A 429 40.18 -31.16 40.50
C SER A 429 41.28 -32.05 39.93
N VAL A 430 42.28 -31.47 39.26
CA VAL A 430 43.44 -32.21 38.71
C VAL A 430 44.27 -32.82 39.84
N VAL A 431 44.60 -32.05 40.87
CA VAL A 431 45.37 -32.56 42.02
C VAL A 431 44.60 -33.65 42.76
N SER A 432 43.28 -33.47 42.95
CA SER A 432 42.42 -34.48 43.56
C SER A 432 42.43 -35.78 42.75
N SER A 433 42.26 -35.69 41.43
CA SER A 433 42.30 -36.86 40.53
C SER A 433 43.63 -37.60 40.60
N VAL A 434 44.76 -36.89 40.50
CA VAL A 434 46.11 -37.48 40.56
C VAL A 434 46.38 -38.12 41.92
N MET A 435 45.98 -37.47 43.02
CA MET A 435 46.21 -37.99 44.37
C MET A 435 45.30 -39.17 44.73
N ASN A 436 44.13 -39.28 44.10
CA ASN A 436 43.21 -40.40 44.30
C ASN A 436 43.70 -41.72 43.68
N ILE A 437 44.66 -41.67 42.74
CA ILE A 437 45.18 -42.86 42.02
C ILE A 437 45.79 -43.90 42.98
N ASN A 438 46.39 -43.48 44.09
CA ASN A 438 47.12 -44.36 45.01
C ASN A 438 46.45 -44.57 46.39
N GLY A 439 45.28 -43.97 46.63
CA GLY A 439 44.47 -44.16 47.85
C GLY A 439 45.04 -43.63 49.18
N GLN A 440 46.35 -43.35 49.29
CA GLN A 440 47.02 -42.94 50.54
C GLN A 440 46.83 -41.46 50.95
N PHE A 441 46.23 -40.65 50.07
CA PHE A 441 46.09 -39.20 50.25
C PHE A 441 44.63 -38.75 50.45
N GLY A 442 43.71 -39.72 50.57
CA GLY A 442 42.29 -39.46 50.79
C GLY A 442 41.96 -38.95 52.21
N PRO A 443 40.73 -38.47 52.42
CA PRO A 443 40.27 -38.03 53.73
C PRO A 443 40.33 -39.17 54.76
N GLY A 444 40.97 -38.92 55.91
CA GLY A 444 41.16 -39.93 56.97
C GLY A 444 42.46 -40.76 56.87
N GLN A 445 43.29 -40.54 55.85
CA GLN A 445 44.59 -41.19 55.71
C GLN A 445 45.73 -40.32 56.30
N PRO A 446 46.88 -40.92 56.72
CA PRO A 446 47.94 -40.20 57.42
C PRO A 446 48.59 -39.06 56.61
N LYS A 447 48.47 -39.08 55.27
CA LYS A 447 49.07 -38.08 54.37
C LYS A 447 48.06 -37.09 53.76
N GLN A 448 46.86 -36.97 54.32
CA GLN A 448 45.82 -36.04 53.81
C GLN A 448 46.27 -34.57 53.72
N TRP A 449 47.24 -34.15 54.55
CA TRP A 449 47.74 -32.77 54.55
C TRP A 449 48.49 -32.40 53.25
N VAL A 450 49.07 -33.40 52.56
CA VAL A 450 49.85 -33.20 51.33
C VAL A 450 48.98 -32.64 50.20
N PHE A 451 47.71 -33.04 50.15
CA PHE A 451 46.74 -32.51 49.18
C PHE A 451 46.59 -30.98 49.30
N TRP A 452 46.43 -30.47 50.52
CA TRP A 452 46.28 -29.03 50.77
C TRP A 452 47.59 -28.27 50.53
N SER A 453 48.73 -28.86 50.91
CA SER A 453 50.06 -28.28 50.72
C SER A 453 50.48 -28.14 49.26
N ILE A 454 49.93 -28.93 48.34
CA ILE A 454 50.22 -28.81 46.90
C ILE A 454 49.13 -28.00 46.19
N SER A 455 47.86 -28.22 46.52
CA SER A 455 46.75 -27.58 45.80
C SER A 455 46.68 -26.07 46.01
N ILE A 456 46.88 -25.59 47.25
CA ILE A 456 46.81 -24.14 47.56
C ILE A 456 47.91 -23.34 46.82
N PRO A 457 49.21 -23.67 46.93
CA PRO A 457 50.23 -22.92 46.23
C PRO A 457 50.13 -23.04 44.71
N PHE A 458 49.72 -24.20 44.18
CA PHE A 458 49.52 -24.38 42.74
C PHE A 458 48.38 -23.49 42.21
N SER A 459 47.24 -23.42 42.91
CA SER A 459 46.14 -22.51 42.58
C SER A 459 46.54 -21.03 42.72
N LEU A 460 47.32 -20.67 43.74
CA LEU A 460 47.85 -19.30 43.89
C LEU A 460 48.80 -18.91 42.76
N ILE A 461 49.68 -19.81 42.33
CA ILE A 461 50.60 -19.58 41.20
C ILE A 461 49.80 -19.35 39.91
N LEU A 462 48.81 -20.19 39.63
CA LEU A 462 47.97 -20.04 38.44
C LEU A 462 47.16 -18.74 38.45
N LEU A 463 46.61 -18.36 39.60
CA LEU A 463 45.90 -17.09 39.74
C LEU A 463 46.84 -15.88 39.59
N THR A 464 48.06 -15.98 40.12
CA THR A 464 49.10 -14.94 39.97
C THR A 464 49.53 -14.80 38.51
N LEU A 465 49.74 -15.92 37.81
CA LEU A 465 50.04 -15.93 36.39
C LEU A 465 48.89 -15.31 35.59
N TYR A 466 47.64 -15.69 35.86
CA TYR A 466 46.45 -15.10 35.23
C TYR A 466 46.41 -13.57 35.41
N MET A 467 46.64 -13.07 36.62
CA MET A 467 46.66 -11.64 36.92
C MET A 467 47.82 -10.90 36.22
N LEU A 468 48.99 -11.53 36.12
CA LEU A 468 50.16 -10.97 35.42
C LEU A 468 49.91 -10.91 33.90
N PHE A 469 49.33 -11.96 33.31
CA PHE A 469 48.92 -11.97 31.90
C PHE A 469 47.83 -10.94 31.61
N GLY A 470 46.83 -10.80 32.50
CA GLY A 470 45.78 -9.78 32.39
C GLY A 470 46.34 -8.36 32.42
N ARG A 471 47.27 -8.06 33.35
CA ARG A 471 47.94 -6.76 33.44
C ARG A 471 48.85 -6.44 32.24
N SER A 472 49.51 -7.45 31.68
CA SER A 472 50.35 -7.27 30.47
C SER A 472 49.51 -6.92 29.24
N ARG A 473 48.32 -7.51 29.09
CA ARG A 473 47.41 -7.26 27.96
C ARG A 473 46.78 -5.86 28.00
N SER A 474 46.47 -5.34 29.19
CA SER A 474 45.95 -3.97 29.38
C SER A 474 46.96 -2.87 29.03
N ARG A 475 48.27 -3.17 28.93
CA ARG A 475 49.32 -2.18 28.64
C ARG A 475 49.74 -2.13 27.17
N ARG A 476 49.20 -2.99 26.29
CA ARG A 476 49.43 -2.86 24.84
C ARG A 476 48.33 -1.99 24.23
N PRO A 477 48.62 -0.76 23.77
CA PRO A 477 47.66 0.01 22.99
C PRO A 477 47.37 -0.76 21.68
N HIS A 478 46.08 -0.89 21.34
CA HIS A 478 45.66 -1.34 20.02
C HIS A 478 46.23 -0.34 18.99
N THR A 479 47.14 -0.83 18.15
CA THR A 479 47.61 -0.15 16.92
C THR A 479 46.82 -0.69 15.75
#